data_AF-A0A2V9BYW5-F1
#
_entry.id   AF-A0A2V9BYW5-F1
#
_cell.length_a   1.000
_cell.length_b   1.000
_cell.length_c   1.000
_cell.angle_alpha   90.00
_cell.angle_beta   90.00
_cell.angle_gamma   90.00
#
_symmetry.space_group_name_H-M   'P 1'
#
loop_
_entity.id
_entity.type
_entity.pdbx_description
1 polymer ?
#
loop_
_entity_poly.entity_id
_entity_poly.type
_entity_poly.pdbx_seq_one_letter_code
_entity_poly.pdbx_strand_id
1 'polypeptide(L)'
;MDPHSIVIVSLHTPKEKVWGELLNINPSGVTLRAIDLNSFDHFIRQMNEPDGERMGFPTVFFPMHRVERVALDEPSGSIPSMNELFARKLGRSLLEYLGEFA
;
A
#
# COMPACT_ATOMS: atom_id res chain seq x y z
N MET A 1 3.49 14.85 -4.83
CA MET A 1 3.56 13.60 -4.07
C MET A 1 4.70 12.82 -4.66
N ASP A 2 5.65 12.42 -3.83
CA ASP A 2 6.94 11.95 -4.31
C ASP A 2 6.91 10.42 -4.52
N PRO A 3 7.63 9.89 -5.51
CA PRO A 3 7.85 8.45 -5.60
C PRO A 3 8.33 7.87 -4.28
N HIS A 4 8.00 6.61 -4.03
CA HIS A 4 8.26 5.86 -2.80
C HIS A 4 7.49 6.35 -1.56
N SER A 5 6.60 7.34 -1.69
CA SER A 5 5.63 7.65 -0.63
C SER A 5 4.67 6.49 -0.41
N ILE A 6 4.33 6.20 0.85
CA ILE A 6 3.23 5.26 1.16
C ILE A 6 1.91 6.02 1.09
N VAL A 7 0.96 5.47 0.34
CA VAL A 7 -0.29 6.16 -0.02
C VAL A 7 -1.49 5.25 0.09
N ILE A 8 -2.66 5.87 0.22
CA ILE A 8 -3.97 5.23 0.05
C ILE A 8 -4.63 5.84 -1.17
N VAL A 9 -4.97 4.98 -2.15
CA VAL A 9 -5.71 5.35 -3.35
C VAL A 9 -7.15 4.89 -3.23
N SER A 10 -8.09 5.82 -3.31
CA SER A 10 -9.53 5.53 -3.40
C SER A 10 -9.94 5.49 -4.87
N LEU A 11 -10.65 4.44 -5.28
CA LEU A 11 -11.24 4.27 -6.61
C LEU A 11 -12.77 4.37 -6.53
N HIS A 12 -13.43 4.88 -7.57
CA HIS A 12 -14.89 5.06 -7.55
C HIS A 12 -15.69 3.99 -8.33
N THR A 13 -15.08 3.23 -9.25
CA THR A 13 -15.80 2.21 -10.05
C THR A 13 -14.86 1.08 -10.54
N PRO A 14 -14.97 -0.16 -9.99
CA PRO A 14 -15.57 -0.47 -8.69
C PRO A 14 -14.93 0.35 -7.56
N LYS A 15 -15.67 0.50 -6.45
CA LYS A 15 -15.18 1.18 -5.26
C LYS A 15 -14.20 0.30 -4.51
N GLU A 16 -12.98 0.79 -4.35
CA GLU A 16 -11.89 0.08 -3.72
C GLU A 16 -10.96 1.07 -3.03
N LYS A 17 -10.25 0.62 -1.99
CA LYS A 17 -9.14 1.36 -1.42
C LYS A 17 -7.90 0.49 -1.54
N VAL A 18 -6.85 1.07 -2.10
CA VAL A 18 -5.59 0.38 -2.34
C VAL A 18 -4.53 1.09 -1.51
N TRP A 19 -3.69 0.31 -0.82
CA TRP A 19 -2.62 0.82 0.04
C TRP A 19 -1.28 0.23 -0.36
N GLY A 20 -0.28 1.11 -0.48
CA GLY A 20 1.07 0.68 -0.81
C GLY A 20 2.00 1.81 -1.23
N GLU A 21 3.10 1.44 -1.87
CA GLU A 21 4.14 2.34 -2.32
C GLU A 21 3.78 2.98 -3.66
N LEU A 22 3.86 4.30 -3.75
CA LEU A 22 3.71 5.04 -5.01
C LEU A 22 4.96 4.91 -5.87
N LEU A 23 4.83 4.36 -7.07
CA LEU A 23 5.93 4.28 -8.04
C LEU A 23 5.90 5.46 -9.03
N ASN A 24 4.70 5.85 -9.49
CA ASN A 24 4.54 6.97 -10.42
C ASN A 24 3.13 7.56 -10.33
N ILE A 25 3.01 8.87 -10.53
CA ILE A 25 1.74 9.57 -10.71
C ILE A 25 1.87 10.59 -11.83
N ASN A 26 0.97 10.53 -12.79
CA ASN A 26 0.94 11.43 -13.94
C ASN A 26 -0.51 11.55 -14.47
N PRO A 27 -0.79 12.43 -15.45
CA PRO A 27 -2.15 12.62 -15.95
C PRO A 27 -2.84 11.35 -16.49
N SER A 28 -2.08 10.33 -16.93
CA SER A 28 -2.65 9.07 -17.40
C SER A 28 -3.12 8.17 -16.26
N GLY A 29 -2.50 8.27 -15.07
CA GLY A 29 -2.88 7.44 -13.92
C GLY A 29 -1.84 7.37 -12.82
N VAL A 30 -2.01 6.36 -11.97
CA VAL A 30 -1.20 6.10 -10.79
C VAL A 30 -0.68 4.67 -10.86
N THR A 31 0.64 4.50 -10.71
CA THR A 31 1.30 3.19 -10.62
C THR A 31 1.77 2.98 -9.18
N LEU A 32 1.40 1.86 -8.59
CA LEU A 32 1.74 1.52 -7.20
C LEU A 32 2.26 0.09 -7.11
N ARG A 33 3.04 -0.18 -6.06
CA ARG A 33 3.23 -1.53 -5.54
C ARG A 33 2.35 -1.68 -4.30
N ALA A 34 1.21 -2.36 -4.43
CA ALA A 34 0.13 -2.21 -3.46
C ALA A 34 -0.82 -3.41 -3.37
N ILE A 35 -1.62 -3.44 -2.29
CA ILE A 35 -2.71 -4.40 -2.07
C ILE A 35 -4.04 -3.68 -1.83
N ASP A 36 -5.15 -4.40 -1.99
CA ASP A 36 -6.45 -3.95 -1.47
C ASP A 36 -6.34 -3.77 0.05
N LEU A 37 -6.75 -2.62 0.56
CA LEU A 37 -6.65 -2.25 1.97
C LEU A 37 -7.47 -3.18 2.87
N ASN A 38 -8.60 -3.73 2.40
CA ASN A 38 -9.38 -4.72 3.13
C ASN A 38 -8.64 -6.05 3.29
N SER A 39 -7.62 -6.32 2.46
CA SER A 39 -6.76 -7.50 2.58
C SER A 39 -5.57 -7.30 3.53
N PHE A 40 -5.42 -6.13 4.15
CA PHE A 40 -4.29 -5.80 5.02
C PHE A 40 -4.06 -6.83 6.14
N ASP A 41 -5.06 -7.09 6.98
CA ASP A 41 -4.89 -8.02 8.12
C ASP A 41 -4.63 -9.46 7.66
N HIS A 42 -5.22 -9.86 6.54
CA HIS A 42 -4.95 -11.16 5.94
C HIS A 42 -3.50 -11.29 5.50
N PHE A 43 -2.96 -10.25 4.84
CA PHE A 43 -1.57 -10.21 4.42
C PHE A 43 -0.61 -10.25 5.61
N ILE A 44 -0.87 -9.45 6.66
CA ILE A 44 -0.07 -9.49 7.90
C ILE A 44 -0.05 -10.89 8.51
N ARG A 45 -1.20 -11.57 8.55
CA ARG A 45 -1.27 -12.93 9.08
C ARG A 45 -0.41 -13.90 8.27
N GLN A 46 -0.53 -13.89 6.94
CA GLN A 46 0.27 -14.76 6.06
C GLN A 46 1.78 -14.55 6.24
N MET A 47 2.25 -13.30 6.37
CA MET A 47 3.66 -13.03 6.58
C MET A 47 4.22 -13.49 7.93
N ASN A 48 3.35 -13.70 8.92
CA ASN A 48 3.76 -14.23 10.23
C ASN A 48 3.73 -15.76 10.27
N GLU A 49 3.31 -16.44 9.19
CA GLU A 49 3.34 -17.90 9.12
C GLU A 49 4.80 -18.38 8.90
N PRO A 50 5.34 -19.28 9.74
CA PRO A 50 6.75 -19.69 9.68
C PRO A 50 7.20 -20.27 8.34
N ASP A 51 6.28 -20.96 7.64
CA ASP A 51 6.51 -21.60 6.34
C ASP A 51 5.81 -20.86 5.19
N GLY A 52 5.31 -19.65 5.44
CA GLY A 52 4.64 -18.84 4.43
C GLY A 52 5.61 -18.38 3.34
N GLU A 53 5.22 -18.53 2.07
CA GLU A 53 5.99 -17.92 0.98
C GLU A 53 6.06 -16.41 1.16
N ARG A 54 7.26 -15.84 1.04
CA ARG A 54 7.44 -14.39 1.01
C ARG A 54 6.77 -13.83 -0.24
N MET A 55 5.64 -13.15 -0.06
CA MET A 55 4.86 -12.59 -1.17
C MET A 55 5.03 -11.07 -1.23
N GLY A 56 5.71 -10.57 -2.27
CA GLY A 56 5.77 -9.15 -2.54
C GLY A 56 4.41 -8.56 -2.93
N PHE A 57 4.26 -7.24 -2.83
CA PHE A 57 3.07 -6.56 -3.34
C PHE A 57 3.09 -6.53 -4.88
N PRO A 58 1.95 -6.76 -5.55
CA PRO A 58 1.88 -6.65 -6.99
C PRO A 58 2.06 -5.18 -7.42
N THR A 59 2.69 -4.98 -8.57
CA THR A 59 2.75 -3.67 -9.22
C THR A 59 1.51 -3.48 -10.09
N VAL A 60 0.72 -2.45 -9.81
CA VAL A 60 -0.58 -2.18 -10.42
C VAL A 60 -0.65 -0.76 -10.97
N PHE A 61 -1.38 -0.60 -12.07
CA PHE A 61 -1.68 0.71 -12.66
C PHE A 61 -3.19 0.97 -12.62
N PHE A 62 -3.57 2.15 -12.13
CA PHE A 62 -4.94 2.64 -12.18
C PHE A 62 -5.04 3.85 -13.11
N PRO A 63 -5.91 3.82 -14.13
CA PRO A 63 -6.11 4.96 -14.99
C PRO A 63 -6.74 6.12 -14.22
N MET A 64 -6.36 7.36 -14.54
CA MET A 64 -6.75 8.54 -13.74
C MET A 64 -8.27 8.71 -13.63
N HIS A 65 -9.04 8.32 -14.66
CA HIS A 65 -10.51 8.38 -14.66
C HIS A 65 -11.19 7.41 -13.68
N ARG A 66 -10.44 6.53 -12.99
CA ARG A 66 -10.95 5.68 -11.90
C ARG A 66 -10.56 6.21 -10.52
N VAL A 67 -9.55 7.08 -10.45
CA VAL A 67 -8.96 7.56 -9.21
C VAL A 67 -9.82 8.69 -8.65
N GLU A 68 -10.41 8.46 -7.49
CA GLU A 68 -11.16 9.47 -6.76
C GLU A 68 -10.25 10.34 -5.91
N ARG A 69 -9.26 9.72 -5.25
CA ARG A 69 -8.34 10.40 -4.34
C ARG A 69 -7.05 9.62 -4.17
N VAL A 70 -5.94 10.34 -4.07
CA VAL A 70 -4.65 9.82 -3.58
C VAL A 70 -4.31 10.59 -2.30
N ALA A 71 -4.15 9.88 -1.19
CA ALA A 71 -3.78 10.46 0.10
C ALA A 71 -2.47 9.86 0.59
N LEU A 72 -1.62 10.65 1.24
CA LEU A 72 -0.48 10.11 1.99
C LEU A 72 -0.99 9.26 3.15
N ASP A 73 -0.27 8.18 3.44
CA ASP A 73 -0.52 7.34 4.62
C ASP A 73 0.17 7.95 5.85
N GLU A 74 -0.50 8.92 6.46
CA GLU A 74 0.01 9.70 7.60
C GLU A 74 -0.86 9.49 8.84
N PRO A 75 -0.26 9.52 10.05
CA PRO A 75 -1.03 9.43 11.28
C PRO A 75 -1.92 10.67 11.46
N SER A 76 -3.04 10.48 12.15
CA SER A 76 -3.97 11.56 12.49
C SER A 76 -4.14 11.64 13.99
N GLY A 77 -3.41 12.57 14.61
CA GLY A 77 -3.36 12.71 16.06
C GLY A 77 -2.82 11.45 16.73
N SER A 78 -3.66 10.75 17.50
CA SER A 78 -3.31 9.48 18.16
C SER A 78 -3.54 8.23 17.31
N ILE A 79 -4.17 8.38 16.13
CA ILE A 79 -4.46 7.28 15.23
C ILE A 79 -3.23 7.03 14.35
N PRO A 80 -2.60 5.84 14.44
CA PRO A 80 -1.43 5.52 13.61
C PRO A 80 -1.81 5.41 12.13
N SER A 81 -0.82 5.62 11.25
CA SER A 81 -0.95 5.30 9.84
C SER A 81 -0.98 3.78 9.60
N MET A 82 -1.34 3.35 8.39
CA MET A 82 -1.31 1.93 8.04
C MET A 82 0.13 1.39 8.01
N ASN A 83 1.10 2.19 7.56
CA ASN A 83 2.53 1.85 7.58
C ASN A 83 3.05 1.73 9.02
N GLU A 84 2.61 2.58 9.95
CA GLU A 84 2.94 2.43 11.37
C GLU A 84 2.35 1.15 11.95
N LEU A 85 1.10 0.82 11.62
CA LEU A 85 0.47 -0.45 12.04
C LEU A 85 1.21 -1.66 11.47
N PHE A 86 1.62 -1.61 10.21
CA PHE A 86 2.42 -2.64 9.56
C PHE A 86 3.76 -2.84 10.29
N ALA A 87 4.47 -1.74 10.57
CA ALA A 87 5.74 -1.77 11.30
C ALA A 87 5.60 -2.32 12.72
N ARG A 88 4.52 -1.98 13.44
CA ARG A 88 4.25 -2.56 14.76
C ARG A 88 3.99 -4.06 14.71
N LYS A 89 3.33 -4.56 13.66
CA LYS A 89 2.97 -5.99 13.54
C LYS A 89 4.11 -6.86 13.00
N LEU A 90 5.03 -6.31 12.20
CA LEU A 90 6.09 -7.08 11.53
C LEU A 90 7.52 -6.66 11.91
N GLY A 91 7.68 -5.60 12.69
CA GLY A 91 8.99 -5.09 13.13
C GLY A 91 9.77 -4.32 12.07
N ARG A 92 9.17 -3.98 10.92
CA ARG A 92 9.80 -3.23 9.82
C ARG A 92 8.78 -2.44 9.00
N SER A 93 9.20 -1.35 8.40
CA SER A 93 8.35 -0.54 7.52
C SER A 93 7.98 -1.27 6.22
N LEU A 94 6.94 -0.80 5.53
CA LEU A 94 6.55 -1.35 4.22
C LEU A 94 7.68 -1.17 3.18
N LEU A 95 8.39 -0.05 3.17
CA LEU A 95 9.48 0.17 2.20
C LEU A 95 10.64 -0.80 2.40
N GLU A 96 11.05 -1.04 3.65
CA GLU A 96 12.09 -2.04 3.96
C GLU A 96 11.65 -3.43 3.54
N TYR A 97 10.37 -3.77 3.75
CA TYR A 97 9.80 -5.04 3.29
C TYR A 97 9.84 -5.18 1.77
N LEU A 98 9.36 -4.18 1.04
CA LEU A 98 9.29 -4.21 -0.43
C LEU A 98 10.66 -4.16 -1.09
N GLY A 99 11.67 -3.60 -0.42
CA GLY A 99 13.07 -3.61 -0.86
C GLY A 99 13.67 -5.02 -0.96
N GLU A 100 13.10 -6.03 -0.31
CA GLU A 100 13.55 -7.44 -0.44
C GLU A 100 13.21 -8.07 -1.80
N PHE A 101 12.32 -7.44 -2.58
CA PHE A 101 11.80 -7.95 -3.84
C PHE A 101 12.24 -7.12 -5.07
N ALA A 102 13.19 -6.20 -4.87
CA ALA A 102 13.70 -5.29 -5.91
C ALA A 102 15.01 -5.80 -6.51
#